data_AF-A0A970PDD2-F1
#
_entry.id   AF-A0A970PDD2-F1
#
_cell.length_a   1.000
_cell.length_b   1.000
_cell.length_c   1.000
_cell.angle_alpha   90.00
_cell.angle_beta   90.00
_cell.angle_gamma   90.00
#
_symmetry.space_group_name_H-M   'P 1'
#
loop_
_entity.id
_entity.type
_entity.pdbx_description
1 polymer ?
#
loop_
_entity_poly.entity_id
_entity_poly.type
_entity_poly.pdbx_seq_one_letter_code
_entity_poly.pdbx_strand_id
1 'polypeptide(L)'
;MEVRTAPRFRPFTSNTCRRAEVHLDESDAGRFIADEETLSEEIPRERHAPAQVFGSTINLMLDMHELDGDPRWIEAAERYAQAGIERLYYDGLFRGATDLWYYESELWVSNLVYALVRLHTITQNTEHRVPCTAFQR
;
A
#
# COMPACT_ATOMS: atom_id res chain seq x y z
N MET A 1 -49.00 -10.34 -38.01
CA MET A 1 -48.73 -9.05 -37.35
C MET A 1 -47.48 -9.25 -36.50
N GLU A 2 -46.54 -8.31 -36.60
CA GLU A 2 -45.09 -8.54 -36.61
C GLU A 2 -44.48 -9.08 -35.31
N VAL A 3 -43.70 -10.16 -35.47
CA VAL A 3 -42.78 -10.70 -34.47
C VAL A 3 -41.44 -9.97 -34.63
N ARG A 4 -41.05 -9.14 -33.66
CA ARG A 4 -39.70 -8.56 -33.61
C ARG A 4 -38.71 -9.59 -33.09
N THR A 5 -37.77 -9.96 -33.97
CA THR A 5 -36.62 -10.84 -33.71
C THR A 5 -35.46 -10.08 -33.07
N ALA A 6 -34.76 -10.77 -32.17
CA ALA A 6 -33.62 -10.29 -31.38
C ALA A 6 -32.32 -10.11 -32.21
N PRO A 7 -31.40 -9.22 -31.79
CA PRO A 7 -30.06 -9.18 -32.36
C PRO A 7 -29.16 -10.30 -31.81
N ARG A 8 -28.41 -10.88 -32.75
CA ARG A 8 -27.63 -12.12 -32.70
C ARG A 8 -26.34 -11.98 -31.88
N PHE A 9 -26.11 -12.95 -30.99
CA PHE A 9 -24.78 -13.30 -30.48
C PHE A 9 -23.92 -13.87 -31.63
N ARG A 10 -22.70 -13.35 -31.82
CA ARG A 10 -21.69 -14.01 -32.65
C ARG A 10 -20.75 -14.84 -31.75
N PRO A 11 -20.43 -16.08 -32.14
CA PRO A 11 -19.50 -16.92 -31.39
C PRO A 11 -18.06 -16.50 -31.69
N PHE A 12 -17.23 -16.40 -30.65
CA PHE A 12 -15.79 -16.28 -30.80
C PHE A 12 -15.23 -17.70 -30.99
N THR A 13 -14.78 -17.99 -32.21
CA THR A 13 -14.29 -19.29 -32.64
C THR A 13 -12.90 -19.59 -32.07
N SER A 14 -12.70 -20.85 -31.69
CA SER A 14 -11.46 -21.48 -31.25
C SER A 14 -10.36 -21.50 -32.32
N ASN A 15 -9.10 -21.36 -31.88
CA ASN A 15 -7.95 -22.23 -32.18
C ASN A 15 -6.65 -21.43 -32.33
N THR A 16 -5.76 -21.52 -31.34
CA THR A 16 -4.44 -22.17 -31.47
C THR A 16 -3.65 -21.95 -30.19
N CYS A 17 -3.51 -23.02 -29.41
CA CYS A 17 -2.51 -23.14 -28.36
C CYS A 17 -1.13 -23.24 -29.05
N ARG A 18 -0.49 -22.10 -29.30
CA ARG A 18 0.94 -22.01 -29.60
C ARG A 18 1.68 -21.51 -28.37
N ARG A 19 2.79 -22.18 -28.09
CA ARG A 19 3.75 -21.90 -27.02
C ARG A 19 4.49 -20.59 -27.33
N ALA A 20 4.87 -19.87 -26.26
CA ALA A 20 5.63 -18.60 -26.21
C ALA A 20 4.79 -17.36 -26.55
N GLU A 21 4.80 -16.27 -25.78
CA GLU A 21 5.83 -15.67 -24.93
C GLU A 21 5.16 -15.09 -23.67
N VAL A 22 5.83 -15.14 -22.50
CA VAL A 22 5.37 -14.44 -21.31
C VAL A 22 5.56 -12.95 -21.55
N HIS A 23 4.49 -12.26 -21.92
CA HIS A 23 4.44 -10.80 -21.93
C HIS A 23 4.22 -10.39 -20.47
N LEU A 24 5.32 -10.22 -19.72
CA LEU A 24 5.28 -9.59 -18.42
C LEU A 24 4.92 -8.12 -18.66
N ASP A 25 3.66 -7.79 -18.46
CA ASP A 25 3.23 -6.40 -18.29
C ASP A 25 3.97 -5.84 -17.06
N GLU A 26 4.58 -4.66 -17.18
CA GLU A 26 5.31 -4.02 -16.08
C GLU A 26 4.42 -3.84 -14.83
N SER A 27 3.09 -3.84 -15.03
CA SER A 27 2.09 -3.83 -13.96
C SER A 27 2.07 -5.09 -13.07
N ASP A 28 2.46 -6.26 -13.60
CA ASP A 28 2.46 -7.53 -12.87
C ASP A 28 3.73 -7.72 -12.01
N ALA A 29 4.84 -7.10 -12.40
CA ALA A 29 6.10 -7.21 -11.67
C ALA A 29 6.04 -6.48 -10.31
N GLY A 30 5.40 -5.30 -10.26
CA GLY A 30 5.19 -4.56 -9.02
C GLY A 30 4.29 -5.31 -8.02
N ARG A 31 3.30 -6.05 -8.55
CA ARG A 31 2.39 -6.88 -7.76
C ARG A 31 3.09 -8.08 -7.13
N PHE A 32 4.00 -8.72 -7.87
CA PHE A 32 4.72 -9.91 -7.39
C PHE A 32 5.67 -9.60 -6.23
N ILE A 33 6.40 -8.48 -6.29
CA ILE A 33 7.31 -8.05 -5.20
C ILE A 33 6.52 -7.61 -3.98
N ALA A 34 5.41 -6.89 -4.18
CA ALA A 34 4.54 -6.47 -3.10
C ALA A 34 3.88 -7.68 -2.40
N ASP A 35 3.41 -8.70 -3.11
CA ASP A 35 2.80 -9.88 -2.49
C ASP A 35 3.79 -10.68 -1.61
N GLU A 36 5.03 -10.88 -2.04
CA GLU A 36 6.01 -11.70 -1.30
C GLU A 36 6.55 -10.98 -0.05
N GLU A 37 6.84 -9.68 -0.14
CA GLU A 37 7.40 -8.91 0.98
C GLU A 37 6.30 -8.44 1.97
N THR A 38 5.08 -8.19 1.49
CA THR A 38 3.96 -7.75 2.34
C THR A 38 3.35 -8.89 3.17
N LEU A 39 3.50 -10.13 2.72
CA LEU A 39 3.09 -11.33 3.45
C LEU A 39 4.17 -11.86 4.40
N SER A 40 5.35 -11.24 4.43
CA SER A 40 6.29 -11.44 5.53
C SER A 40 5.63 -11.04 6.85
N GLU A 41 5.51 -11.98 7.78
CA GLU A 41 5.05 -11.68 9.14
C GLU A 41 6.09 -10.83 9.91
N GLU A 42 7.35 -10.82 9.46
CA GLU A 42 8.45 -10.14 10.13
C GLU A 42 8.78 -8.80 9.48
N ILE A 43 8.66 -7.72 10.26
CA ILE A 43 9.14 -6.38 9.89
C ILE A 43 10.66 -6.33 10.09
N PRO A 44 11.45 -5.94 9.07
CA PRO A 44 12.90 -5.83 9.19
C PRO A 44 13.33 -5.00 10.41
N ARG A 45 14.24 -5.59 11.19
CA ARG A 45 14.82 -4.97 12.40
C ARG A 45 16.17 -4.33 12.11
N GLU A 46 16.22 -3.52 11.07
CA GLU A 46 17.42 -2.75 10.74
C GLU A 46 17.79 -1.80 11.87
N ARG A 47 19.10 -1.69 12.15
CA ARG A 47 19.65 -0.64 13.01
C ARG A 47 19.52 0.67 12.24
N HIS A 48 18.99 1.71 12.88
CA HIS A 48 18.74 3.03 12.29
C HIS A 48 17.70 3.10 11.17
N ALA A 49 16.53 2.44 11.32
CA ALA A 49 15.44 2.63 10.37
C ALA A 49 14.84 4.06 10.51
N PRO A 50 14.85 4.90 9.46
CA PRO A 50 14.30 6.25 9.52
C PRO A 50 12.77 6.24 9.51
N ALA A 51 12.14 7.27 10.09
CA ALA A 51 10.69 7.43 10.11
C ALA A 51 10.08 7.43 8.70
N GLN A 52 10.84 7.92 7.71
CA GLN A 52 10.48 7.84 6.29
C GLN A 52 10.13 6.42 5.83
N VAL A 53 10.89 5.40 6.23
CA VAL A 53 10.65 4.02 5.80
C VAL A 53 9.27 3.57 6.27
N PHE A 54 8.96 3.75 7.56
CA PHE A 54 7.64 3.41 8.09
C PHE A 54 6.51 4.18 7.40
N GLY A 55 6.65 5.51 7.26
CA GLY A 55 5.62 6.34 6.63
C GLY A 55 5.38 5.99 5.17
N SER A 56 6.45 5.76 4.40
CA SER A 56 6.36 5.39 2.98
C SER A 56 5.75 4.01 2.80
N THR A 57 6.15 3.02 3.63
CA THR A 57 5.57 1.67 3.55
C THR A 57 4.09 1.69 3.89
N ILE A 58 3.68 2.39 4.97
CA ILE A 58 2.25 2.51 5.32
C ILE A 58 1.47 3.13 4.15
N ASN A 59 1.94 4.26 3.61
CA ASN A 59 1.26 4.92 2.49
C ASN A 59 1.17 4.03 1.24
N LEU A 60 2.24 3.29 0.92
CA LEU A 60 2.23 2.32 -0.18
C LEU A 60 1.13 1.27 0.02
N MET A 61 1.04 0.67 1.21
CA MET A 61 -0.02 -0.32 1.50
C MET A 61 -1.42 0.30 1.39
N LEU A 62 -1.61 1.52 1.88
CA LEU A 62 -2.90 2.21 1.73
C LEU A 62 -3.24 2.51 0.26
N ASP A 63 -2.25 2.88 -0.55
CA ASP A 63 -2.42 3.09 -1.98
C ASP A 63 -2.78 1.77 -2.70
N MET A 64 -2.18 0.65 -2.31
CA MET A 64 -2.53 -0.68 -2.82
C MET A 64 -3.97 -1.06 -2.45
N HIS A 65 -4.39 -0.81 -1.21
CA HIS A 65 -5.77 -1.02 -0.78
C HIS A 65 -6.77 -0.19 -1.59
N GLU A 66 -6.47 1.07 -1.86
CA GLU A 66 -7.34 1.93 -2.67
C GLU A 66 -7.41 1.47 -4.14
N LEU A 67 -6.36 0.80 -4.64
CA LEU A 67 -6.29 0.32 -6.01
C LEU A 67 -7.15 -0.94 -6.23
N ASP A 68 -7.10 -1.93 -5.33
CA ASP A 68 -7.75 -3.24 -5.53
C ASP A 68 -8.81 -3.61 -4.49
N GLY A 69 -8.90 -2.86 -3.38
CA GLY A 69 -9.83 -3.10 -2.28
C GLY A 69 -9.47 -4.29 -1.36
N ASP A 70 -8.30 -4.91 -1.52
CA ASP A 70 -7.90 -6.07 -0.72
C ASP A 70 -7.60 -5.65 0.74
N PRO A 71 -8.27 -6.23 1.75
CA PRO A 71 -8.07 -5.87 3.15
C PRO A 71 -6.69 -6.24 3.69
N ARG A 72 -5.96 -7.18 3.07
CA ARG A 72 -4.60 -7.58 3.52
C ARG A 72 -3.62 -6.42 3.55
N TRP A 73 -3.81 -5.45 2.66
CA TRP A 73 -3.02 -4.23 2.62
C TRP A 73 -3.23 -3.35 3.87
N ILE A 74 -4.46 -3.26 4.37
CA ILE A 74 -4.75 -2.54 5.62
C ILE A 74 -4.09 -3.23 6.81
N GLU A 75 -4.20 -4.56 6.90
CA GLU A 75 -3.55 -5.34 7.96
C GLU A 75 -2.02 -5.15 7.94
N ALA A 76 -1.41 -5.11 6.76
CA ALA A 76 0.01 -4.82 6.61
C ALA A 76 0.36 -3.40 7.06
N ALA A 77 -0.42 -2.40 6.64
CA ALA A 77 -0.26 -1.01 7.06
C ALA A 77 -0.32 -0.87 8.59
N GLU A 78 -1.25 -1.56 9.25
CA GLU A 78 -1.38 -1.57 10.72
C GLU A 78 -0.16 -2.18 11.41
N ARG A 79 0.42 -3.27 10.87
CA ARG A 79 1.65 -3.86 11.43
C ARG A 79 2.82 -2.86 11.38
N TYR A 80 3.01 -2.20 10.23
CA TYR A 80 4.07 -1.18 10.09
C TYR A 80 3.81 0.06 10.95
N ALA A 81 2.56 0.47 11.09
CA ALA A 81 2.16 1.55 11.98
C ALA A 81 2.51 1.23 13.44
N GLN A 82 2.15 0.03 13.91
CA GLN A 82 2.46 -0.42 15.26
C GLN A 82 3.97 -0.47 15.50
N ALA A 83 4.74 -1.04 14.57
CA ALA A 83 6.19 -1.09 14.68
C ALA A 83 6.83 0.31 14.67
N GLY A 84 6.32 1.24 13.85
CA GLY A 84 6.77 2.62 13.82
C GLY A 84 6.51 3.33 15.14
N ILE A 85 5.30 3.18 15.71
CA ILE A 85 4.95 3.75 17.02
C ILE A 85 5.85 3.20 18.12
N GLU A 86 5.97 1.87 18.23
CA GLU A 86 6.77 1.23 19.28
C GLU A 86 8.25 1.63 19.23
N ARG A 87 8.80 1.81 18.03
CA ARG A 87 10.25 2.03 17.84
C ARG A 87 10.63 3.51 17.78
N LEU A 88 9.71 4.41 17.41
CA LEU A 88 10.03 5.83 17.17
C LEU A 88 9.33 6.78 18.15
N TYR A 89 8.19 6.41 18.73
CA TYR A 89 7.48 7.31 19.64
C TYR A 89 8.16 7.35 21.00
N TYR A 90 8.47 8.56 21.47
CA TYR A 90 9.10 8.77 22.77
C TYR A 90 8.71 10.13 23.36
N ASP A 91 8.18 10.11 24.57
CA ASP A 91 7.89 11.30 25.38
C ASP A 91 7.10 12.40 24.62
N GLY A 92 6.00 11.99 23.98
CA GLY A 92 5.11 12.92 23.27
C GLY A 92 5.48 13.20 21.82
N LEU A 93 6.65 12.77 21.34
CA LEU A 93 7.14 13.07 20.00
C LEU A 93 7.74 11.84 19.30
N PHE A 94 7.65 11.80 17.97
CA PHE A 94 8.34 10.80 17.17
C PHE A 94 9.80 11.18 16.94
N ARG A 95 10.71 10.22 17.11
CA ARG A 95 12.12 10.33 16.75
C ARG A 95 12.30 10.22 15.24
N GLY A 96 13.41 10.73 14.73
CA GLY A 96 13.74 10.63 13.31
C GLY A 96 14.10 9.21 12.85
N ALA A 97 14.68 8.38 13.72
CA ALA A 97 15.01 6.97 13.45
C ALA A 97 15.06 6.15 14.76
N THR A 98 15.03 4.82 14.66
CA THR A 98 14.81 3.90 15.79
C THR A 98 15.87 3.94 16.89
N ASP A 99 17.09 4.36 16.55
CA ASP A 99 18.21 4.48 17.51
C ASP A 99 18.64 5.94 17.74
N LEU A 100 17.88 6.91 17.22
CA LEU A 100 18.07 8.32 17.50
C LEU A 100 17.23 8.73 18.70
N TRP A 101 17.79 9.60 19.55
CA TRP A 101 17.13 10.10 20.75
C TRP A 101 16.51 11.49 20.57
N TYR A 102 16.58 12.03 19.35
CA TYR A 102 16.07 13.35 19.00
C TYR A 102 15.15 13.31 17.77
N TYR A 103 14.31 14.34 17.66
CA TYR A 103 13.51 14.60 16.47
C TYR A 103 14.39 15.20 15.36
N GLU A 104 14.29 14.66 14.17
CA GLU A 104 14.94 15.19 12.97
C GLU A 104 13.92 15.33 11.84
N SER A 105 13.66 16.56 11.41
CA SER A 105 12.70 16.84 10.35
C SER A 105 13.14 16.27 9.00
N GLU A 106 14.44 16.20 8.74
CA GLU A 106 14.99 15.66 7.49
C GLU A 106 14.83 14.14 7.38
N LEU A 107 14.37 13.46 8.44
CA LEU A 107 14.02 12.03 8.41
C LEU A 107 12.52 11.79 8.22
N TRP A 108 11.78 12.83 7.80
CA TRP A 108 10.40 12.75 7.30
C TRP A 108 9.41 12.21 8.33
N VAL A 109 9.58 12.64 9.58
CA VAL A 109 8.64 12.34 10.66
C VAL A 109 7.21 12.81 10.31
N SER A 110 7.09 13.92 9.58
CA SER A 110 5.80 14.42 9.06
C SER A 110 5.10 13.42 8.15
N ASN A 111 5.84 12.69 7.30
CA ASN A 111 5.29 11.66 6.42
C ASN A 111 4.75 10.47 7.23
N LEU A 112 5.45 10.05 8.28
CA LEU A 112 4.96 9.02 9.20
C LEU A 112 3.66 9.46 9.88
N VAL A 113 3.63 10.67 10.46
CA VAL A 113 2.41 11.19 11.11
C VAL A 113 1.25 11.26 10.12
N TYR A 114 1.50 11.73 8.90
CA TYR A 114 0.50 11.75 7.84
C TYR A 114 -0.05 10.36 7.54
N ALA A 115 0.82 9.38 7.36
CA ALA A 115 0.44 7.99 7.06
C ALA A 115 -0.41 7.38 8.19
N LEU A 116 -0.07 7.66 9.45
CA LEU A 116 -0.85 7.22 10.61
C LEU A 116 -2.24 7.85 10.64
N VAL A 117 -2.36 9.14 10.37
CA VAL A 117 -3.66 9.82 10.30
C VAL A 117 -4.49 9.26 9.15
N ARG A 118 -3.88 9.04 7.97
CA ARG A 118 -4.57 8.46 6.82
C ARG A 118 -5.08 7.05 7.12
N LEU A 119 -4.25 6.17 7.68
CA LEU A 119 -4.64 4.84 8.13
C LEU A 119 -5.82 4.92 9.12
N HIS A 120 -5.76 5.83 10.08
CA HIS A 120 -6.86 6.04 11.03
C HIS A 120 -8.16 6.44 10.33
N THR A 121 -8.12 7.35 9.35
CA THR A 121 -9.33 7.77 8.65
C THR A 121 -9.99 6.65 7.84
N ILE A 122 -9.18 5.79 7.23
CA ILE A 122 -9.65 4.63 6.47
C ILE A 122 -10.28 3.59 7.41
N THR A 123 -9.56 3.20 8.47
CA THR A 123 -9.98 2.15 9.42
C THR A 123 -11.19 2.54 10.26
N GLN A 124 -11.29 3.80 10.69
CA GLN A 124 -12.42 4.29 11.50
C GLN A 124 -13.58 4.83 10.67
N ASN A 125 -13.48 4.75 9.33
CA ASN A 125 -14.47 5.28 8.40
C ASN A 125 -14.92 6.71 8.72
N THR A 126 -13.97 7.59 9.04
CA THR A 126 -14.26 8.99 9.38
C THR A 126 -14.80 9.74 8.17
N GLU A 127 -15.64 10.74 8.40
CA GLU A 127 -16.15 11.64 7.34
C GLU A 127 -15.00 12.37 6.61
N HIS A 128 -13.91 12.65 7.33
CA HIS A 128 -12.71 13.22 6.75
C HIS A 128 -11.86 12.13 6.09
N ARG A 129 -11.57 12.29 4.80
CA ARG A 129 -10.62 11.49 4.04
C ARG A 129 -9.36 12.30 3.80
N VAL A 130 -8.22 11.75 4.21
CA VAL A 130 -6.92 12.30 3.88
C VAL A 130 -6.57 11.84 2.46
N PRO A 131 -6.14 12.74 1.55
CA PRO A 131 -5.85 12.36 0.17
C PRO A 131 -4.70 11.35 0.09
N CYS A 132 -4.65 10.57 -0.99
CA CYS A 132 -3.50 9.71 -1.24
C CYS A 132 -2.23 10.55 -1.45
N THR A 133 -1.09 9.98 -1.07
CA THR A 133 0.24 10.53 -1.39
C THR A 133 0.63 10.13 -2.80
N ALA A 134 -0.23 10.37 -3.80
CA ALA A 134 0.03 10.02 -5.19
C ALA A 134 1.09 10.95 -5.81
N PHE A 135 2.30 10.94 -5.26
CA PHE A 135 3.45 11.79 -5.57
C PHE A 135 3.40 13.17 -4.90
N GLN A 136 4.19 13.34 -3.83
CA GLN A 136 4.88 14.59 -3.58
C GLN A 136 5.76 14.88 -4.82
N ARG A 137 5.20 15.57 -5.81
CA ARG A 137 5.93 16.16 -6.93
C ARG A 137 6.53 17.49 -6.51
#